data_AF-A0A7S0HRM9-F1
#
_entry.id   AF-A0A7S0HRM9-F1
#
_cell.length_a   1.000
_cell.length_b   1.000
_cell.length_c   1.000
_cell.angle_alpha   90.00
_cell.angle_beta   90.00
_cell.angle_gamma   90.00
#
_symmetry.space_group_name_H-M   'P 1'
#
loop_
_entity.id
_entity.type
_entity.pdbx_description
1 polymer ?
#
loop_
_entity_poly.entity_id
_entity_poly.type
_entity_poly.pdbx_seq_one_letter_code
_entity_poly.pdbx_strand_id
1 'polypeptide(L)'
;EQQGSTKQRAGKRNDPSNKRPQDKNRFLHPAETSCWQNEVKEWDFHYTERFRVVPPYRFEFGTSIKARWVGRPLLEVFSQEFPYFEDSLQYYTEAMELGRLRVNDEKASTDYRCRDGDVITHHVHRHEPPVTSEKVVIVSDADGILAVNKPSSIPIHPGGRYRRNSLLAILAKEHNIFDLHTVHRLDRLTSGLLLFGRSKAVAEMFRREFEEGNVHKQYLARVIGRVPPGTTLVDQPLACKNHREAIHEISAEGKPSQTRVTLLAAGEGE
;
A
#
# COMPACT_ATOMS: atom_id res chain seq x y z
N GLU A 1 -13.88 16.84 -53.28
CA GLU A 1 -12.60 16.26 -53.71
C GLU A 1 -11.48 16.92 -52.92
N GLN A 2 -11.00 16.25 -51.88
CA GLN A 2 -9.71 15.56 -51.83
C GLN A 2 -8.50 16.50 -51.88
N GLN A 3 -7.80 16.62 -50.75
CA GLN A 3 -6.35 16.42 -50.69
C GLN A 3 -5.96 16.02 -49.26
N GLY A 4 -5.67 14.73 -49.10
CA GLY A 4 -5.18 14.13 -47.86
C GLY A 4 -3.67 14.32 -47.72
N SER A 5 -3.24 14.64 -46.50
CA SER A 5 -1.83 14.60 -46.10
C SER A 5 -1.65 13.45 -45.09
N THR A 6 -1.12 12.34 -45.58
CA THR A 6 -0.79 11.15 -44.80
C THR A 6 0.57 11.37 -44.12
N LYS A 7 0.59 11.62 -42.81
CA LYS A 7 1.83 11.52 -42.02
C LYS A 7 2.00 10.07 -41.53
N GLN A 8 2.86 9.33 -42.22
CA GLN A 8 3.35 8.02 -41.80
C GLN A 8 4.11 8.13 -40.48
N ARG A 9 3.69 7.40 -39.45
CA ARG A 9 4.50 7.18 -38.23
C ARG A 9 5.55 6.11 -38.55
N ALA A 10 6.81 6.53 -38.62
CA ALA A 10 7.94 5.63 -38.72
C ALA A 10 8.01 4.72 -37.48
N GLY A 11 7.93 3.40 -37.69
CA GLY A 11 8.14 2.40 -36.66
C GLY A 11 9.60 2.40 -36.21
N LYS A 12 9.84 2.62 -34.91
CA LYS A 12 11.15 2.37 -34.30
C LYS A 12 11.40 0.86 -34.31
N ARG A 13 12.36 0.41 -35.11
CA ARG A 13 12.93 -0.93 -35.05
C ARG A 13 13.65 -1.08 -33.70
N ASN A 14 13.29 -2.11 -32.93
CA ASN A 14 14.02 -2.49 -31.71
C ASN A 14 15.38 -3.07 -32.12
N ASP A 15 16.45 -2.36 -31.80
CA ASP A 15 17.82 -2.83 -31.93
C ASP A 15 18.10 -3.92 -30.87
N PRO A 16 18.44 -5.16 -31.26
CA PRO A 16 18.68 -6.27 -30.31
C PRO A 16 19.94 -6.09 -29.45
N SER A 17 20.79 -5.10 -29.76
CA SER A 17 22.05 -4.84 -29.06
C SER A 17 21.90 -3.93 -27.83
N ASN A 18 20.75 -3.27 -27.66
CA ASN A 18 20.47 -2.41 -26.50
C ASN A 18 19.69 -3.18 -25.41
N LYS A 19 20.21 -4.36 -25.01
CA LYS A 19 19.73 -5.03 -23.81
C LYS A 19 20.29 -4.27 -22.62
N ARG A 20 19.43 -3.49 -21.94
CA ARG A 20 19.74 -2.99 -20.59
C ARG A 20 20.28 -4.18 -19.77
N PRO A 21 21.40 -4.01 -19.05
CA PRO A 21 21.90 -5.06 -18.15
C PRO A 21 20.73 -5.53 -17.30
N GLN A 22 20.53 -6.85 -17.22
CA GLN A 22 19.58 -7.42 -16.28
C GLN A 22 19.98 -6.93 -14.90
N ASP A 23 19.13 -6.08 -14.33
CA ASP A 23 19.32 -5.45 -13.04
C ASP A 23 19.30 -6.55 -11.97
N LYS A 24 20.49 -7.03 -11.61
CA LYS A 24 20.69 -8.05 -10.56
C LYS A 24 20.38 -7.50 -9.16
N ASN A 25 20.17 -6.19 -9.04
CA ASN A 25 19.69 -5.49 -7.85
C ASN A 25 18.24 -5.05 -8.02
N ARG A 26 17.42 -5.89 -8.65
CA ARG A 26 15.98 -5.87 -8.38
C ARG A 26 15.87 -6.01 -6.86
N PHE A 27 15.44 -4.93 -6.21
CA PHE A 27 14.96 -4.83 -4.85
C PHE A 27 14.66 -6.22 -4.26
N LEU A 28 14.90 -6.40 -2.97
CA LEU A 28 14.09 -7.31 -2.15
C LEU A 28 12.64 -6.78 -2.16
N HIS A 29 12.03 -6.76 -3.34
CA HIS A 29 10.63 -6.90 -3.56
C HIS A 29 10.30 -8.22 -2.86
N PRO A 30 9.22 -8.28 -2.07
CA PRO A 30 8.67 -9.54 -1.55
C PRO A 30 8.32 -10.60 -2.64
N ALA A 31 8.76 -10.39 -3.90
CA ALA A 31 8.49 -11.21 -5.07
C ALA A 31 9.42 -12.40 -5.24
N GLU A 32 10.45 -12.57 -4.41
CA GLU A 32 10.92 -13.93 -4.15
C GLU A 32 10.02 -14.48 -3.06
N THR A 33 8.88 -15.05 -3.48
CA THR A 33 7.90 -15.67 -2.59
C THR A 33 8.60 -16.61 -1.57
N SER A 34 9.69 -17.27 -1.97
CA SER A 34 10.54 -18.10 -1.13
C SER A 34 11.17 -17.36 0.06
N CYS A 35 11.66 -16.13 -0.14
CA CYS A 35 12.25 -15.31 0.93
C CYS A 35 11.20 -14.92 1.96
N TRP A 36 10.01 -14.51 1.51
CA TRP A 36 8.92 -14.13 2.41
C TRP A 36 8.30 -15.34 3.14
N GLN A 37 8.16 -16.48 2.45
CA GLN A 37 7.70 -17.74 3.04
C GLN A 37 8.62 -18.27 4.14
N ASN A 38 9.92 -18.05 4.01
CA ASN A 38 10.87 -18.41 5.07
C ASN A 38 10.83 -17.40 6.22
N GLU A 39 10.79 -16.10 5.91
CA GLU A 39 10.78 -15.05 6.92
C GLU A 39 9.59 -15.17 7.89
N VAL A 40 8.38 -15.51 7.40
CA VAL A 40 7.19 -15.66 8.28
C VAL A 40 7.35 -16.76 9.34
N LYS A 41 8.31 -17.67 9.18
CA LYS A 41 8.60 -18.72 10.16
C LYS A 41 9.51 -18.23 11.28
N GLU A 42 10.23 -17.12 11.09
CA GLU A 42 11.26 -16.61 12.00
C GLU A 42 10.70 -15.75 13.14
N TRP A 43 9.42 -15.40 13.10
CA TRP A 43 8.77 -14.55 14.08
C TRP A 43 7.35 -15.02 14.36
N ASP A 44 6.81 -14.63 15.51
CA ASP A 44 5.42 -14.92 15.87
C ASP A 44 4.71 -13.70 16.44
N PHE A 45 3.38 -13.78 16.48
CA PHE A 45 2.53 -12.81 17.15
C PHE A 45 2.45 -13.12 18.64
N HIS A 46 2.44 -12.06 19.45
CA HIS A 46 2.06 -12.13 20.85
C HIS A 46 0.63 -11.60 20.98
N TYR A 47 -0.22 -12.35 21.67
CA TYR A 47 -1.61 -11.96 21.88
C TYR A 47 -1.82 -11.52 23.32
N THR A 48 -2.48 -10.39 23.47
CA THR A 48 -3.19 -10.01 24.68
C THR A 48 -4.68 -10.30 24.47
N GLU A 49 -5.53 -10.07 25.47
CA GLU A 49 -6.97 -10.26 25.31
C GLU A 49 -7.55 -9.52 24.10
N ARG A 50 -7.08 -8.28 23.84
CA ARG A 50 -7.65 -7.39 22.82
C ARG A 50 -6.74 -7.15 21.61
N PHE A 51 -5.45 -7.43 21.73
CA PHE A 51 -4.48 -7.02 20.72
C PHE A 51 -3.54 -8.13 20.31
N ARG A 52 -3.25 -8.13 19.01
CA ARG A 52 -2.13 -8.81 18.36
C ARG A 52 -0.94 -7.84 18.30
N VAL A 53 0.18 -8.28 18.85
CA VAL A 53 1.42 -7.52 18.98
C VAL A 53 2.53 -8.25 18.24
N VAL A 54 3.38 -7.49 17.55
CA VAL A 54 4.59 -7.99 16.90
C VAL A 54 5.79 -7.52 17.73
N PRO A 55 6.68 -8.43 18.19
CA PRO A 55 7.91 -8.03 18.86
C PRO A 55 8.73 -7.09 17.97
N PRO A 56 9.38 -6.05 18.54
CA PRO A 56 10.26 -5.18 17.77
C PRO A 56 11.33 -5.97 17.01
N TYR A 57 11.66 -5.53 15.80
CA TYR A 57 12.59 -6.25 14.93
C TYR A 57 13.43 -5.30 14.08
N ARG A 58 14.62 -5.75 13.70
CA ARG A 58 15.47 -5.04 12.73
C ARG A 58 14.91 -5.22 11.33
N PHE A 59 14.90 -4.15 10.55
CA PHE A 59 14.41 -4.14 9.19
C PHE A 59 15.25 -3.20 8.33
N GLU A 60 15.42 -3.56 7.06
CA GLU A 60 16.14 -2.76 6.09
C GLU A 60 15.16 -2.28 5.01
N PHE A 61 15.07 -0.96 4.84
CA PHE A 61 14.44 -0.39 3.65
C PHE A 61 15.49 -0.25 2.56
N GLY A 62 15.16 -0.68 1.34
CA GLY A 62 16.02 -0.51 0.17
C GLY A 62 15.32 0.25 -0.94
N THR A 63 16.01 1.21 -1.57
CA THR A 63 15.54 1.83 -2.82
C THR A 63 16.67 2.33 -3.70
N SER A 64 16.54 2.16 -5.01
CA SER A 64 17.38 2.87 -5.98
C SER A 64 17.11 4.37 -5.96
N ILE A 65 18.13 5.16 -6.28
CA ILE A 65 18.00 6.60 -6.51
C ILE A 65 17.02 6.87 -7.66
N LYS A 66 16.07 7.76 -7.41
CA LYS A 66 15.06 8.16 -8.41
C LYS A 66 15.59 9.33 -9.22
N ALA A 67 15.15 9.46 -10.48
CA ALA A 67 15.56 10.55 -11.37
C ALA A 67 15.42 11.96 -10.74
N ARG A 68 14.35 12.19 -9.98
CA ARG A 68 14.10 13.48 -9.28
C ARG A 68 15.03 13.74 -8.09
N TRP A 69 15.81 12.75 -7.64
CA TRP A 69 16.77 12.88 -6.54
C TRP A 69 18.18 13.17 -7.04
N VAL A 70 18.50 12.81 -8.30
CA VAL A 70 19.85 12.93 -8.86
C VAL A 70 20.39 14.35 -8.69
N GLY A 71 21.62 14.45 -8.19
CA GLY A 71 22.32 15.70 -7.91
C GLY A 71 21.93 16.38 -6.59
N ARG A 72 20.81 16.00 -5.97
CA ARG A 72 20.38 16.56 -4.67
C ARG A 72 21.15 15.93 -3.50
N PRO A 73 21.37 16.68 -2.40
CA PRO A 73 21.90 16.10 -1.16
C PRO A 73 20.96 15.01 -0.63
N LEU A 74 21.51 13.84 -0.30
CA LEU A 74 20.71 12.70 0.16
C LEU A 74 19.98 13.01 1.48
N LEU A 75 20.65 13.73 2.39
CA LEU A 75 20.08 14.16 3.67
C LEU A 75 18.83 15.05 3.48
N GLU A 76 18.87 15.97 2.52
CA GLU A 76 17.74 16.83 2.17
C GLU A 76 16.59 16.02 1.55
N VAL A 77 16.91 15.11 0.62
CA VAL A 77 15.91 14.22 0.00
C VAL A 77 15.18 13.41 1.07
N PHE A 78 15.93 12.80 2.01
CA PHE A 78 15.35 11.94 3.02
C PHE A 78 14.50 12.72 4.02
N SER A 79 14.98 13.87 4.50
CA SER A 79 14.24 14.71 5.44
C SER A 79 12.93 15.26 4.85
N GLN A 80 12.87 15.55 3.54
CA GLN A 80 11.67 16.09 2.89
C GLN A 80 10.67 15.02 2.39
N GLU A 81 11.19 13.92 1.83
CA GLU A 81 10.33 12.88 1.25
C GLU A 81 9.84 11.85 2.28
N PHE A 82 10.58 11.66 3.36
CA PHE A 82 10.27 10.72 4.42
C PHE A 82 10.19 11.38 5.81
N PRO A 83 9.31 12.38 6.00
CA PRO A 83 9.21 13.14 7.24
C PRO A 83 8.44 12.36 8.32
N TYR A 84 8.99 11.25 8.78
CA TYR A 84 8.34 10.38 9.77
C TYR A 84 8.43 10.91 11.21
N PHE A 85 9.33 11.86 11.46
CA PHE A 85 9.60 12.44 12.78
C PHE A 85 9.54 13.97 12.70
N GLU A 86 9.16 14.62 13.81
CA GLU A 86 9.14 16.09 13.92
C GLU A 86 10.50 16.70 13.55
N ASP A 87 11.60 16.07 13.97
CA ASP A 87 12.96 16.42 13.56
C ASP A 87 13.58 15.36 12.63
N SER A 88 13.04 15.29 11.41
CA SER A 88 13.53 14.34 10.41
C SER A 88 14.97 14.63 9.96
N LEU A 89 15.41 15.89 9.98
CA LEU A 89 16.78 16.25 9.61
C LEU A 89 17.78 15.66 10.60
N GLN A 90 17.58 15.90 11.90
CA GLN A 90 18.45 15.36 12.95
C GLN A 90 18.45 13.83 12.91
N TYR A 91 17.27 13.20 12.79
CA TYR A 91 17.17 11.75 12.71
C TYR A 91 18.03 11.15 11.59
N TYR A 92 17.98 11.73 10.37
CA TYR A 92 18.72 11.20 9.24
C TYR A 92 20.22 11.52 9.30
N THR A 93 20.61 12.65 9.90
CA THR A 93 22.02 12.94 10.20
C THR A 93 22.60 11.85 11.11
N GLU A 94 21.93 11.55 12.22
CA GLU A 94 22.35 10.47 13.13
C GLU A 94 22.32 9.10 12.44
N ALA A 95 21.34 8.84 11.57
CA ALA A 95 21.28 7.59 10.82
C ALA A 95 22.49 7.44 9.88
N MET A 96 22.93 8.51 9.23
CA MET A 96 24.16 8.52 8.42
C MET A 96 25.39 8.33 9.29
N GLU A 97 25.52 9.08 10.38
CA GLU A 97 26.66 9.02 11.31
C GLU A 97 26.82 7.65 11.99
N LEU A 98 25.72 6.97 12.29
CA LEU A 98 25.70 5.63 12.88
C LEU A 98 25.78 4.51 11.83
N GLY A 99 25.85 4.84 10.53
CA GLY A 99 25.91 3.86 9.44
C GLY A 99 24.61 3.08 9.20
N ARG A 100 23.48 3.60 9.70
CA ARG A 100 22.14 3.06 9.46
C ARG A 100 21.59 3.49 8.10
N LEU A 101 22.02 4.61 7.55
CA LEU A 101 21.74 5.03 6.18
C LEU A 101 22.98 4.84 5.31
N ARG A 102 22.86 4.08 4.23
CA ARG A 102 23.97 3.59 3.41
C ARG A 102 23.70 3.79 1.93
N VAL A 103 24.76 3.97 1.15
CA VAL A 103 24.74 4.04 -0.32
C VAL A 103 25.64 2.91 -0.82
N ASN A 104 25.10 2.01 -1.65
CA ASN A 104 25.81 0.85 -2.19
C ASN A 104 26.55 0.05 -1.08
N ASP A 105 25.84 -0.22 0.02
CA ASP A 105 26.34 -0.92 1.22
C ASP A 105 27.49 -0.24 1.97
N GLU A 106 27.82 1.00 1.64
CA GLU A 106 28.76 1.84 2.37
C GLU A 106 28.04 2.92 3.18
N LYS A 107 28.62 3.32 4.32
CA LYS A 107 28.07 4.38 5.17
C LYS A 107 27.90 5.67 4.35
N ALA A 108 26.67 6.19 4.29
CA ALA A 108 26.42 7.43 3.58
C ALA A 108 27.02 8.62 4.34
N SER A 109 27.71 9.51 3.62
CA SER A 109 28.18 10.79 4.17
C SER A 109 27.07 11.84 4.16
N THR A 110 27.10 12.80 5.09
CA THR A 110 26.10 13.88 5.20
C THR A 110 26.16 14.88 4.05
N ASP A 111 27.29 14.98 3.35
CA ASP A 111 27.50 15.78 2.14
C ASP A 111 27.24 14.99 0.84
N TYR A 112 26.86 13.72 0.93
CA TYR A 112 26.68 12.86 -0.23
C TYR A 112 25.54 13.38 -1.13
N ARG A 113 25.81 13.43 -2.44
CA ARG A 113 24.86 13.80 -3.48
C ARG A 113 24.41 12.57 -4.26
N CYS A 114 23.10 12.41 -4.40
CA CYS A 114 22.48 11.27 -5.06
C CYS A 114 22.98 11.13 -6.52
N ARG A 115 23.41 9.93 -6.91
CA ARG A 115 23.82 9.63 -8.29
C ARG A 115 22.87 8.61 -8.90
N ASP A 116 22.68 8.71 -10.20
CA ASP A 116 21.85 7.73 -10.92
C ASP A 116 22.46 6.33 -10.81
N GLY A 117 21.60 5.33 -10.65
CA GLY A 117 22.01 3.93 -10.46
C GLY A 117 22.41 3.53 -9.03
N ASP A 118 22.63 4.49 -8.12
CA ASP A 118 22.99 4.15 -6.73
C ASP A 118 21.80 3.53 -5.98
N VAL A 119 22.10 2.62 -5.04
CA VAL A 119 21.13 1.97 -4.17
C VAL A 119 21.29 2.48 -2.74
N ILE A 120 20.18 2.88 -2.13
CA ILE A 120 20.14 3.36 -0.75
C ILE A 120 19.52 2.28 0.14
N THR A 121 20.18 1.98 1.26
CA THR A 121 19.64 1.10 2.31
C THR A 121 19.55 1.86 3.64
N HIS A 122 18.42 1.69 4.34
CA HIS A 122 18.15 2.30 5.64
C HIS A 122 17.75 1.23 6.65
N HIS A 123 18.65 0.95 7.60
CA HIS A 123 18.45 0.00 8.68
C HIS A 123 17.72 0.66 9.85
N VAL A 124 16.57 0.10 10.23
CA VAL A 124 15.74 0.59 11.32
C VAL A 124 15.43 -0.52 12.32
N HIS A 125 15.05 -0.11 13.52
CA HIS A 125 14.37 -0.98 14.47
C HIS A 125 12.88 -0.66 14.43
N ARG A 126 12.06 -1.58 13.90
CA ARG A 126 10.62 -1.37 13.70
C ARG A 126 9.83 -1.72 14.95
N HIS A 127 8.90 -0.83 15.28
CA HIS A 127 7.89 -1.00 16.33
C HIS A 127 6.53 -0.82 15.67
N GLU A 128 5.84 -1.92 15.41
CA GLU A 128 4.52 -1.86 14.79
C GLU A 128 3.46 -1.58 15.88
N PRO A 129 2.54 -0.62 15.67
CA PRO A 129 1.41 -0.48 16.56
C PRO A 129 0.60 -1.79 16.64
N PRO A 130 0.10 -2.17 17.83
CA PRO A 130 -0.79 -3.31 17.95
C PRO A 130 -2.05 -3.17 17.10
N VAL A 131 -2.57 -4.29 16.61
CA VAL A 131 -3.88 -4.39 15.93
C VAL A 131 -4.79 -5.32 16.72
N THR A 132 -6.07 -5.41 16.37
CA THR A 132 -7.02 -6.33 17.05
C THR A 132 -6.50 -7.77 17.08
N SER A 133 -6.79 -8.48 18.18
CA SER A 133 -6.56 -9.92 18.32
C SER A 133 -7.61 -10.77 17.60
N GLU A 134 -8.66 -10.15 17.04
CA GLU A 134 -9.67 -10.86 16.26
C GLU A 134 -9.05 -11.67 15.11
N LYS A 135 -9.58 -12.87 14.91
CA LYS A 135 -9.14 -13.78 13.86
C LYS A 135 -9.64 -13.29 12.51
N VAL A 136 -8.79 -13.41 11.50
CA VAL A 136 -9.21 -13.26 10.11
C VAL A 136 -9.95 -14.53 9.71
N VAL A 137 -11.18 -14.39 9.22
CA VAL A 137 -12.00 -15.54 8.80
C VAL A 137 -11.93 -15.67 7.29
N ILE A 138 -11.54 -16.85 6.80
CA ILE A 138 -11.68 -17.19 5.38
C ILE A 138 -13.14 -17.54 5.14
N VAL A 139 -13.81 -16.75 4.32
CA VAL A 139 -15.24 -16.93 3.98
C VAL A 139 -15.38 -17.89 2.81
N SER A 140 -14.50 -17.78 1.81
CA SER A 140 -14.46 -18.67 0.65
C SER A 140 -13.07 -18.67 0.03
N ASP A 141 -12.71 -19.76 -0.61
CA ASP A 141 -11.50 -19.93 -1.40
C ASP A 141 -11.82 -20.82 -2.60
N ALA A 142 -12.34 -20.20 -3.65
CA ALA A 142 -12.88 -20.89 -4.83
C ALA A 142 -12.64 -20.05 -6.08
N ASP A 143 -12.59 -20.70 -7.26
CA ASP A 143 -12.48 -20.04 -8.56
C ASP A 143 -11.29 -19.06 -8.69
N GLY A 144 -10.20 -19.35 -7.96
CA GLY A 144 -9.02 -18.48 -7.92
C GLY A 144 -9.24 -17.17 -7.14
N ILE A 145 -10.30 -17.06 -6.35
CA ILE A 145 -10.59 -15.92 -5.46
C ILE A 145 -10.61 -16.40 -4.01
N LEU A 146 -9.87 -15.67 -3.17
CA LEU A 146 -9.95 -15.78 -1.72
C LEU A 146 -10.80 -14.62 -1.19
N ALA A 147 -11.88 -14.96 -0.49
CA ALA A 147 -12.72 -14.02 0.22
C ALA A 147 -12.48 -14.14 1.73
N VAL A 148 -12.16 -13.02 2.38
CA VAL A 148 -11.92 -12.97 3.82
C VAL A 148 -12.81 -11.94 4.50
N ASN A 149 -13.24 -12.22 5.72
CA ASN A 149 -13.80 -11.22 6.61
C ASN A 149 -12.65 -10.56 7.38
N LYS A 150 -12.30 -9.34 6.98
CA LYS A 150 -11.23 -8.56 7.59
C LYS A 150 -11.75 -7.83 8.85
N PRO A 151 -11.16 -8.06 10.03
CA PRO A 151 -11.44 -7.25 11.21
C PRO A 151 -11.07 -5.77 11.02
N SER A 152 -11.63 -4.89 11.86
CA SER A 152 -11.19 -3.49 11.94
C SER A 152 -9.76 -3.41 12.49
N SER A 153 -9.11 -2.25 12.40
CA SER A 153 -7.72 -1.94 12.80
C SER A 153 -6.58 -2.53 11.95
N ILE A 154 -6.83 -3.57 11.15
CA ILE A 154 -5.81 -4.26 10.34
C ILE A 154 -5.68 -3.60 8.95
N PRO A 155 -4.49 -3.09 8.56
CA PRO A 155 -4.23 -2.62 7.21
C PRO A 155 -4.03 -3.79 6.25
N ILE A 156 -4.39 -3.61 4.98
CA ILE A 156 -4.35 -4.71 4.01
C ILE A 156 -2.91 -5.09 3.64
N HIS A 157 -2.13 -4.11 3.22
CA HIS A 157 -0.77 -4.31 2.72
C HIS A 157 0.29 -3.87 3.74
N PRO A 158 1.49 -4.46 3.69
CA PRO A 158 2.67 -3.85 4.28
C PRO A 158 2.85 -2.42 3.78
N GLY A 159 2.89 -1.46 4.70
CA GLY A 159 2.97 -0.05 4.38
C GLY A 159 3.01 0.82 5.63
N GLY A 160 3.75 1.93 5.55
CA GLY A 160 3.94 2.85 6.67
C GLY A 160 4.45 2.11 7.92
N ARG A 161 3.73 2.26 9.04
CA ARG A 161 4.07 1.65 10.33
C ARG A 161 3.79 0.15 10.42
N TYR A 162 3.05 -0.45 9.48
CA TYR A 162 2.61 -1.84 9.55
C TYR A 162 3.26 -2.69 8.47
N ARG A 163 3.73 -3.88 8.83
CA ARG A 163 4.28 -4.86 7.89
C ARG A 163 3.84 -6.27 8.30
N ARG A 164 4.28 -6.74 9.47
CA ARG A 164 3.89 -8.05 10.03
C ARG A 164 2.45 -8.03 10.56
N ASN A 165 1.94 -6.88 11.00
CA ASN A 165 0.52 -6.68 11.35
C ASN A 165 -0.39 -6.37 10.15
N SER A 166 0.09 -6.53 8.91
CA SER A 166 -0.77 -6.40 7.72
C SER A 166 -1.57 -7.67 7.46
N LEU A 167 -2.75 -7.54 6.84
CA LEU A 167 -3.62 -8.68 6.51
C LEU A 167 -2.90 -9.75 5.67
N LEU A 168 -2.08 -9.32 4.70
CA LEU A 168 -1.27 -10.26 3.90
C LEU A 168 -0.28 -11.04 4.76
N ALA A 169 0.41 -10.40 5.70
CA ALA A 169 1.33 -11.08 6.61
C ALA A 169 0.60 -11.99 7.59
N ILE A 170 -0.58 -11.60 8.04
CA ILE A 170 -1.44 -12.40 8.91
C ILE A 170 -1.92 -13.67 8.20
N LEU A 171 -2.42 -13.55 6.96
CA LEU A 171 -2.84 -14.70 6.16
C LEU A 171 -1.67 -15.63 5.85
N ALA A 172 -0.48 -15.08 5.60
CA ALA A 172 0.73 -15.87 5.44
C ALA A 172 1.12 -16.62 6.72
N LYS A 173 1.14 -15.94 7.87
CA LYS A 173 1.58 -16.51 9.16
C LYS A 173 0.58 -17.50 9.76
N GLU A 174 -0.71 -17.16 9.78
CA GLU A 174 -1.75 -17.96 10.45
C GLU A 174 -2.41 -19.00 9.55
N HIS A 175 -2.43 -18.77 8.24
CA HIS A 175 -3.13 -19.64 7.28
C HIS A 175 -2.22 -20.24 6.21
N ASN A 176 -0.91 -19.93 6.22
CA ASN A 176 0.04 -20.39 5.21
C ASN A 176 -0.40 -20.04 3.77
N ILE A 177 -1.06 -18.88 3.61
CA ILE A 177 -1.55 -18.37 2.34
C ILE A 177 -0.66 -17.24 1.85
N PHE A 178 -0.08 -17.41 0.65
CA PHE A 178 0.83 -16.46 0.01
C PHE A 178 0.31 -16.05 -1.37
N ASP A 179 1.08 -15.21 -2.06
CA ASP A 179 0.86 -14.80 -3.46
C ASP A 179 -0.54 -14.27 -3.74
N LEU A 180 -1.10 -13.53 -2.77
CA LEU A 180 -2.39 -12.89 -2.92
C LEU A 180 -2.25 -11.55 -3.64
N HIS A 181 -3.12 -11.34 -4.62
CA HIS A 181 -3.20 -10.11 -5.38
C HIS A 181 -4.48 -9.36 -5.01
N THR A 182 -4.38 -8.10 -4.57
CA THR A 182 -5.55 -7.35 -4.13
C THR A 182 -6.50 -7.00 -5.28
N VAL A 183 -7.77 -7.33 -5.11
CA VAL A 183 -8.83 -6.93 -6.05
C VAL A 183 -9.31 -5.52 -5.73
N HIS A 184 -9.62 -5.27 -4.46
CA HIS A 184 -10.01 -3.96 -3.97
C HIS A 184 -9.39 -3.72 -2.59
N ARG A 185 -9.67 -2.56 -2.01
CA ARG A 185 -9.21 -2.20 -0.66
C ARG A 185 -10.37 -1.83 0.26
N LEU A 186 -10.14 -2.06 1.53
CA LEU A 186 -10.86 -1.51 2.68
C LEU A 186 -9.84 -0.71 3.48
N ASP A 187 -10.28 0.40 4.08
CA ASP A 187 -9.42 1.16 4.97
C ASP A 187 -9.12 0.38 6.25
N ARG A 188 -8.05 0.80 6.93
CA ARG A 188 -7.55 0.12 8.13
C ARG A 188 -8.64 -0.06 9.17
N LEU A 189 -9.49 0.95 9.37
CA LEU A 189 -10.55 0.96 10.37
C LEU A 189 -11.88 0.36 9.87
N THR A 190 -12.00 0.04 8.59
CA THR A 190 -13.19 -0.60 8.03
C THR A 190 -13.08 -2.11 8.14
N SER A 191 -14.06 -2.77 8.74
CA SER A 191 -14.19 -4.23 8.74
C SER A 191 -15.05 -4.70 7.56
N GLY A 192 -14.97 -5.99 7.24
CA GLY A 192 -15.89 -6.64 6.29
C GLY A 192 -15.20 -7.47 5.22
N LEU A 193 -15.97 -7.81 4.18
CA LEU A 193 -15.55 -8.69 3.11
C LEU A 193 -14.47 -8.05 2.23
N LEU A 194 -13.36 -8.75 2.04
CA LEU A 194 -12.28 -8.36 1.15
C LEU A 194 -11.90 -9.52 0.23
N LEU A 195 -11.72 -9.22 -1.05
CA LEU A 195 -11.35 -10.20 -2.07
C LEU A 195 -9.88 -10.07 -2.48
N PHE A 196 -9.24 -11.22 -2.64
CA PHE A 196 -7.92 -11.38 -3.24
C PHE A 196 -7.98 -12.37 -4.41
N GLY A 197 -7.26 -12.10 -5.49
CA GLY A 197 -6.99 -13.06 -6.54
C GLY A 197 -5.80 -13.95 -6.18
N ARG A 198 -5.92 -15.25 -6.46
CA ARG A 198 -4.86 -16.26 -6.38
C ARG A 198 -3.81 -16.13 -7.49
N SER A 199 -4.09 -15.30 -8.50
CA SER A 199 -3.13 -14.92 -9.53
C SER A 199 -3.35 -13.49 -9.97
N LYS A 200 -2.32 -12.89 -10.58
CA LYS A 200 -2.40 -11.55 -11.15
C LYS A 200 -3.52 -11.43 -12.19
N ALA A 201 -3.67 -12.42 -13.07
CA ALA A 201 -4.68 -12.42 -14.12
C ALA A 201 -6.11 -12.42 -13.53
N VAL A 202 -6.37 -13.25 -12.51
CA VAL A 202 -7.67 -13.27 -11.83
C VAL A 202 -7.94 -11.95 -11.11
N ALA A 203 -6.95 -11.39 -10.42
CA ALA A 203 -7.14 -10.10 -9.75
C ALA A 203 -7.39 -8.94 -10.74
N GLU A 204 -6.76 -8.94 -11.91
CA GLU A 204 -6.99 -7.94 -12.96
C GLU A 204 -8.40 -8.06 -13.55
N MET A 205 -8.87 -9.28 -13.82
CA MET A 205 -10.23 -9.53 -14.27
C MET A 205 -11.25 -8.97 -13.27
N PHE A 206 -11.13 -9.31 -11.98
CA PHE A 206 -12.06 -8.78 -10.97
C PHE A 206 -11.91 -7.28 -10.74
N ARG A 207 -10.70 -6.70 -10.80
CA ARG A 207 -10.54 -5.24 -10.74
C ARG A 207 -11.35 -4.54 -11.83
N ARG A 208 -11.33 -5.10 -13.04
CA ARG A 208 -12.12 -4.57 -14.16
C ARG A 208 -13.61 -4.59 -13.86
N GLU A 209 -14.14 -5.67 -13.27
CA GLU A 209 -15.55 -5.73 -12.84
C GLU A 209 -15.90 -4.66 -11.79
N PHE A 210 -14.96 -4.33 -10.88
CA PHE A 210 -15.14 -3.24 -9.92
C PHE A 210 -15.11 -1.86 -10.60
N GLU A 211 -14.22 -1.66 -11.58
CA GLU A 211 -14.05 -0.40 -12.32
C GLU A 211 -15.23 -0.13 -13.26
N GLU A 212 -15.78 -1.17 -13.89
CA GLU A 212 -16.94 -1.10 -14.78
C GLU A 212 -18.28 -1.00 -14.01
N GLY A 213 -18.27 -1.18 -12.68
CA GLY A 213 -19.46 -1.04 -11.82
C GLY A 213 -20.35 -2.28 -11.76
N ASN A 214 -19.86 -3.44 -12.23
CA ASN A 214 -20.61 -4.70 -12.22
C ASN A 214 -20.68 -5.35 -10.82
N VAL A 215 -19.85 -4.89 -9.88
CA VAL A 215 -19.81 -5.40 -8.50
C VAL A 215 -20.64 -4.54 -7.56
N HIS A 216 -21.68 -5.15 -6.99
CA HIS A 216 -22.50 -4.52 -5.95
C HIS A 216 -21.82 -4.64 -4.58
N LYS A 217 -21.69 -3.51 -3.86
CA LYS A 217 -21.09 -3.44 -2.52
C LYS A 217 -22.08 -2.81 -1.56
N GLN A 218 -22.26 -3.42 -0.39
CA GLN A 218 -23.10 -2.90 0.67
C GLN A 218 -22.31 -2.78 1.96
N TYR A 219 -22.49 -1.66 2.65
CA TYR A 219 -21.84 -1.37 3.91
C TYR A 219 -22.89 -1.02 4.96
N LEU A 220 -22.70 -1.52 6.17
CA LEU A 220 -23.44 -1.09 7.34
C LEU A 220 -22.62 -0.06 8.09
N ALA A 221 -23.20 1.10 8.37
CA ALA A 221 -22.56 2.17 9.10
C ALA A 221 -23.49 2.73 10.18
N ARG A 222 -22.91 3.10 11.32
CA ARG A 222 -23.57 3.91 12.35
C ARG A 222 -23.00 5.32 12.23
N VAL A 223 -23.86 6.31 12.01
CA VAL A 223 -23.48 7.71 11.79
C VAL A 223 -24.01 8.59 12.92
N ILE A 224 -23.35 9.74 13.11
CA ILE A 224 -23.82 10.81 14.02
C ILE A 224 -24.64 11.79 13.18
N GLY A 225 -25.77 12.24 13.72
CA GLY A 225 -26.71 13.15 13.05
C GLY A 225 -27.88 12.46 12.36
N ARG A 226 -28.66 13.24 11.61
CA ARG A 226 -29.92 12.77 11.00
C ARG A 226 -29.73 12.39 9.53
N VAL A 227 -30.03 11.14 9.20
CA VAL A 227 -30.16 10.67 7.81
C VAL A 227 -31.64 10.75 7.43
N PRO A 228 -32.01 11.34 6.27
CA PRO A 228 -33.38 11.36 5.82
C PRO A 228 -33.99 9.95 5.70
N PRO A 229 -35.27 9.75 6.03
CA PRO A 229 -35.95 8.48 5.79
C PRO A 229 -35.88 8.06 4.32
N GLY A 230 -35.85 6.74 4.08
CA GLY A 230 -35.77 6.17 2.73
C GLY A 230 -34.34 6.08 2.21
N THR A 231 -34.19 6.13 0.88
CA THR A 231 -32.90 6.03 0.19
C THR A 231 -32.52 7.39 -0.40
N THR A 232 -31.37 7.92 0.00
CA THR A 232 -30.76 9.14 -0.55
C THR A 232 -29.59 8.77 -1.46
N LEU A 233 -29.51 9.39 -2.63
CA LEU A 233 -28.32 9.32 -3.48
C LEU A 233 -27.42 10.51 -3.14
N VAL A 234 -26.22 10.22 -2.65
CA VAL A 234 -25.13 11.20 -2.53
C VAL A 234 -24.30 11.11 -3.79
N ASP A 235 -24.44 12.10 -4.67
CA ASP A 235 -23.70 12.23 -5.92
C ASP A 235 -22.86 13.49 -5.87
N GLN A 236 -21.60 13.36 -5.46
CA GLN A 236 -20.70 14.47 -5.24
C GLN A 236 -19.29 14.10 -5.70
N PRO A 237 -18.66 14.90 -6.59
CA PRO A 237 -17.28 14.64 -7.01
C PRO A 237 -16.30 14.87 -5.86
N LEU A 238 -15.27 14.01 -5.76
CA LEU A 238 -14.28 14.03 -4.69
C LEU A 238 -12.87 14.28 -5.23
N ALA A 239 -12.19 15.26 -4.66
CA ALA A 239 -10.78 15.54 -4.92
C ALA A 239 -9.91 15.14 -3.73
N CYS A 240 -8.69 14.66 -4.01
CA CYS A 240 -7.71 14.36 -2.98
C CYS A 240 -7.02 15.65 -2.53
N LYS A 241 -7.34 16.13 -1.33
CA LYS A 241 -6.72 17.32 -0.73
C LYS A 241 -5.32 17.03 -0.21
N ASN A 242 -5.16 15.92 0.51
CA ASN A 242 -3.88 15.48 1.04
C ASN A 242 -3.73 13.96 0.90
N HIS A 243 -2.90 13.53 -0.03
CA HIS A 243 -2.65 12.11 -0.29
C HIS A 243 -1.94 11.40 0.87
N ARG A 244 -1.13 12.12 1.66
CA ARG A 244 -0.38 11.54 2.79
C ARG A 244 -1.31 11.19 3.96
N GLU A 245 -2.31 12.02 4.18
CA GLU A 245 -3.31 11.87 5.25
C GLU A 245 -4.60 11.18 4.76
N ALA A 246 -4.67 10.82 3.47
CA ALA A 246 -5.85 10.27 2.80
C ALA A 246 -7.11 11.17 2.92
N ILE A 247 -6.92 12.48 3.04
CA ILE A 247 -8.02 13.44 3.16
C ILE A 247 -8.56 13.79 1.77
N HIS A 248 -9.87 13.62 1.61
CA HIS A 248 -10.62 13.97 0.41
C HIS A 248 -11.68 15.01 0.75
N GLU A 249 -12.01 15.85 -0.22
CA GLU A 249 -13.06 16.87 -0.09
C GLU A 249 -13.94 16.91 -1.33
N ILE A 250 -15.14 17.47 -1.19
CA ILE A 250 -16.03 17.72 -2.32
C ILE A 250 -15.44 18.88 -3.14
N SER A 251 -15.23 18.66 -4.43
CA SER A 251 -14.72 19.67 -5.36
C SER A 251 -15.24 19.38 -6.76
N ALA A 252 -15.61 20.43 -7.49
CA ALA A 252 -16.14 20.33 -8.85
C ALA A 252 -15.14 19.70 -9.84
N GLU A 253 -13.84 19.85 -9.57
CA GLU A 253 -12.72 19.28 -10.32
C GLU A 253 -12.37 17.84 -9.86
N GLY A 254 -13.10 17.33 -8.87
CA GLY A 254 -12.92 15.99 -8.31
C GLY A 254 -13.37 14.87 -9.25
N LYS A 255 -13.04 13.64 -8.88
CA LYS A 255 -13.52 12.45 -9.59
C LYS A 255 -14.98 12.18 -9.24
N PRO A 256 -15.84 11.76 -10.20
CA PRO A 256 -17.22 11.38 -9.92
C PRO A 256 -17.32 10.31 -8.82
N SER A 257 -18.23 10.49 -7.88
CA SER A 257 -18.45 9.55 -6.78
C SER A 257 -19.92 9.54 -6.37
N GLN A 258 -20.51 8.35 -6.42
CA GLN A 258 -21.91 8.11 -6.10
C GLN A 258 -22.03 7.09 -4.97
N THR A 259 -22.89 7.36 -3.99
CA THR A 259 -23.22 6.44 -2.89
C THR A 259 -24.71 6.53 -2.58
N ARG A 260 -25.40 5.38 -2.61
CA ARG A 260 -26.77 5.29 -2.13
C ARG A 260 -26.75 4.96 -0.64
N VAL A 261 -27.43 5.78 0.16
CA VAL A 261 -27.53 5.65 1.60
C VAL A 261 -28.99 5.38 1.95
N THR A 262 -29.26 4.28 2.64
CA THR A 262 -30.60 3.93 3.10
C THR A 262 -30.61 3.91 4.62
N LEU A 263 -31.51 4.68 5.24
CA LEU A 263 -31.69 4.62 6.70
C LEU A 263 -32.33 3.28 7.08
N LEU A 264 -31.64 2.49 7.90
CA LEU A 264 -32.15 1.21 8.41
C LEU A 264 -32.85 1.36 9.76
N ALA A 265 -32.26 2.16 10.65
CA ALA A 265 -32.80 2.47 11.97
C ALA A 265 -32.20 3.79 12.47
N ALA A 266 -32.96 4.53 13.27
CA ALA A 266 -32.50 5.70 14.01
C ALA A 266 -32.75 5.48 15.51
N GLY A 267 -31.75 5.75 16.34
CA GLY A 267 -31.94 5.81 17.79
C GLY A 267 -32.53 7.16 18.22
N GLU A 268 -33.05 7.26 19.44
CA GLU A 268 -33.63 8.50 19.99
C GLU A 268 -32.57 9.49 20.53
N GLY A 269 -31.28 9.33 20.21
CA GLY A 269 -30.18 10.18 20.70
C GLY A 269 -29.76 11.28 19.72
N GLU A 270 -29.35 12.43 20.26
CA GLU A 270 -28.84 13.63 19.54
C GLU A 270 -27.79 13.35 18.46
#